data_AF-A0A0F9KIF9-F1
#
_entry.id   AF-A0A0F9KIF9-F1
#
_cell.length_a   1.000
_cell.length_b   1.000
_cell.length_c   1.000
_cell.angle_alpha   90.00
_cell.angle_beta   90.00
_cell.angle_gamma   90.00
#
_symmetry.space_group_name_H-M   'P 1'
#
loop_
_entity.id
_entity.type
_entity.pdbx_description
1 polymer ?
#
loop_
_entity_poly.entity_id
_entity_poly.type
_entity_poly.pdbx_seq_one_letter_code
_entity_poly.pdbx_strand_id
1 'polypeptide(L)'
;MYKCIGCDSQIPWDGQGLFCYTCPCGATIFYNEETGQITMPGSVLIGLSIGRTTPHLGDLVGQSDYTSPLKERLIAELRERGFIWMEECEQCQKDGTLKRKQEREDYWTLQEAERIIALGKFSK
;
A
#
# COMPACT_ATOMS: atom_id res chain seq x y z
N MET A 1 8.24 15.89 8.46
CA MET A 1 7.48 15.65 7.20
C MET A 1 7.01 14.20 7.13
N TYR A 2 5.84 13.88 6.57
CA TYR A 2 5.36 12.50 6.46
C TYR A 2 5.69 11.85 5.11
N LYS A 3 6.03 10.57 5.15
CA LYS A 3 6.38 9.74 4.00
C LYS A 3 5.64 8.42 3.99
N CYS A 4 5.42 7.87 2.81
CA CYS A 4 4.86 6.55 2.59
C CYS A 4 5.81 5.46 3.06
N ILE A 5 5.33 4.50 3.88
CA ILE A 5 6.16 3.36 4.29
C ILE A 5 6.54 2.47 3.10
N GLY A 6 5.71 2.44 2.06
CA GLY A 6 5.82 1.52 0.94
C GLY A 6 6.77 1.95 -0.16
N CYS A 7 6.92 3.25 -0.42
CA CYS A 7 7.73 3.77 -1.52
C CYS A 7 8.51 5.06 -1.17
N ASP A 8 8.55 5.44 0.10
CA ASP A 8 9.22 6.66 0.60
C ASP A 8 8.72 8.00 0.05
N SER A 9 7.69 7.99 -0.80
CA SER A 9 7.12 9.23 -1.34
C SER A 9 6.59 10.13 -0.23
N GLN A 10 6.86 11.43 -0.35
CA GLN A 10 6.27 12.43 0.52
C GLN A 10 4.75 12.43 0.34
N ILE A 11 4.02 12.52 1.46
CA ILE A 11 2.56 12.66 1.42
C ILE A 11 2.14 14.10 1.73
N PRO A 12 1.07 14.61 1.10
CA PRO A 12 0.57 15.95 1.33
C PRO A 12 -0.27 16.01 2.62
N TRP A 13 0.33 15.67 3.76
CA TRP A 13 -0.31 15.72 5.08
C TRP A 13 0.62 16.39 6.10
N ASP A 14 0.06 17.33 6.85
CA ASP A 14 0.76 18.17 7.83
C ASP A 14 0.83 17.53 9.24
N GLY A 15 0.20 16.37 9.42
CA GLY A 15 0.13 15.68 10.72
C GLY A 15 -1.09 16.07 11.57
N GLN A 16 -1.98 16.94 11.08
CA GLN A 16 -3.16 17.38 11.83
C GLN A 16 -4.45 16.74 11.31
N GLY A 17 -5.36 16.43 12.23
CA GLY A 17 -6.67 15.85 11.94
C GLY A 17 -6.64 14.39 11.47
N LEU A 18 -7.80 13.91 11.01
CA LEU A 18 -7.92 12.61 10.36
C LEU A 18 -7.63 12.77 8.87
N PHE A 19 -6.95 11.80 8.27
CA PHE A 19 -6.73 11.74 6.84
C PHE A 19 -7.16 10.38 6.28
N CYS A 20 -7.66 10.40 5.04
CA CYS A 20 -8.03 9.21 4.29
C CYS A 20 -7.27 9.25 2.96
N TYR A 21 -6.07 8.68 2.96
CA TYR A 21 -5.18 8.69 1.82
C TYR A 21 -4.58 7.31 1.61
N THR A 22 -4.50 6.89 0.35
CA THR A 22 -3.79 5.69 -0.09
C THR A 22 -2.73 6.16 -1.07
N CYS A 23 -1.47 5.80 -0.81
CA CYS A 23 -0.37 6.13 -1.70
C CYS A 23 -0.60 5.44 -3.07
N PRO A 24 -0.12 6.01 -4.19
CA PRO A 24 -0.14 5.32 -5.48
C PRO A 24 0.51 3.93 -5.46
N CYS A 25 1.44 3.64 -4.54
CA CYS A 25 2.01 2.30 -4.36
C CYS A 25 1.08 1.33 -3.60
N GLY A 26 -0.12 1.75 -3.22
CA GLY A 26 -1.12 0.97 -2.47
C GLY A 26 -1.01 1.07 -0.95
N ALA A 27 0.07 1.65 -0.41
CA ALA A 27 0.27 1.72 1.04
C ALA A 27 -0.73 2.68 1.72
N THR A 28 -1.15 2.29 2.92
CA THR A 28 -1.97 3.11 3.83
C THR A 28 -1.27 3.41 5.15
N ILE A 29 -0.08 2.88 5.39
CA ILE A 29 0.75 3.26 6.54
C ILE A 29 1.80 4.29 6.10
N PHE A 30 1.99 5.30 6.93
CA PHE A 30 2.93 6.39 6.70
C PHE A 30 3.79 6.58 7.94
N TYR A 31 4.88 7.32 7.79
CA TYR A 31 5.77 7.60 8.90
C TYR A 31 6.27 9.04 8.85
N ASN A 32 6.51 9.63 10.02
CA ASN A 32 7.17 10.91 10.12
C ASN A 32 8.68 10.69 10.00
N GLU A 33 9.31 11.31 9.01
CA GLU A 33 10.73 11.12 8.70
C GLU A 33 11.67 11.53 9.83
N GLU A 34 11.33 12.59 10.57
CA GLU A 34 12.18 13.15 11.62
C GLU A 34 12.13 12.33 12.91
N THR A 35 10.96 11.77 13.23
CA THR A 35 10.71 11.07 14.50
C THR A 35 10.61 9.56 14.36
N GLY A 36 10.46 9.05 13.13
CA GLY A 36 10.16 7.64 12.87
C GLY A 36 8.74 7.22 13.29
N GLN A 37 7.89 8.15 13.73
CA GLN A 37 6.55 7.84 14.21
C GLN A 37 5.68 7.30 13.08
N ILE A 38 5.13 6.09 13.28
CA ILE A 38 4.15 5.49 12.38
C ILE A 38 2.78 6.13 12.56
N THR A 39 2.10 6.40 11.45
CA THR A 39 0.71 6.85 11.39
C THR A 39 -0.06 6.00 10.40
N MET A 40 -1.37 5.89 10.59
CA MET A 40 -2.26 5.16 9.70
C MET A 40 -3.66 5.80 9.73
N PRO A 41 -4.46 5.68 8.65
CA PRO A 41 -5.83 6.16 8.61
C PRO A 41 -6.66 5.59 9.77
N GLY A 42 -7.59 6.40 10.28
CA GLY A 42 -8.48 5.99 11.37
C GLY A 42 -9.29 4.73 11.04
N SER A 43 -9.62 4.51 9.76
CA SER A 43 -10.31 3.28 9.31
C SER A 43 -9.50 2.01 9.57
N VAL A 44 -8.18 2.06 9.38
CA VAL A 44 -7.26 0.95 9.68
C VAL A 44 -7.24 0.73 11.19
N LEU A 45 -6.99 1.77 11.99
CA LEU A 45 -7.00 1.67 13.46
C LEU A 45 -8.29 1.05 14.00
N ILE A 46 -9.43 1.54 13.52
CA ILE A 46 -10.75 1.03 13.93
C ILE A 46 -10.89 -0.44 13.51
N GLY A 47 -10.58 -0.79 12.26
CA GLY A 47 -10.63 -2.16 11.75
C GLY A 47 -9.80 -3.14 12.56
N LEU A 48 -8.59 -2.73 12.94
CA LEU A 48 -7.70 -3.51 13.80
C LEU A 48 -8.23 -3.65 15.23
N SER A 49 -8.80 -2.57 15.79
CA SER A 49 -9.32 -2.59 17.17
C SER A 49 -10.55 -3.49 17.35
N ILE A 50 -11.36 -3.68 16.30
CA ILE A 50 -12.62 -4.44 16.36
C ILE A 50 -12.51 -5.85 15.75
N GLY A 51 -11.34 -6.22 15.19
CA GLY A 51 -11.08 -7.55 14.65
C GLY A 51 -11.98 -8.00 13.49
N ARG A 52 -12.65 -7.06 12.80
CA ARG A 52 -13.66 -7.41 11.78
C ARG A 52 -13.07 -7.81 10.43
N THR A 53 -11.93 -7.24 10.06
CA THR A 53 -11.26 -7.51 8.78
C THR A 53 -9.81 -7.08 8.90
N THR A 54 -8.91 -8.05 8.89
CA THR A 54 -7.47 -7.81 8.83
C THR A 54 -7.13 -7.42 7.38
N PRO A 55 -6.73 -6.16 7.11
CA PRO A 55 -6.26 -5.80 5.76
C PRO A 55 -5.04 -6.64 5.40
N HIS A 56 -4.85 -6.94 4.12
CA HIS A 56 -3.65 -7.66 3.68
C HIS A 56 -2.43 -6.75 3.84
N LEU A 57 -1.25 -7.35 4.03
CA LEU A 57 0.00 -6.59 4.17
C LEU A 57 0.21 -5.59 3.03
N GLY A 58 -0.11 -5.98 1.79
CA GLY A 58 0.02 -5.12 0.62
C GLY A 58 -0.84 -3.85 0.66
N ASP A 59 -1.98 -3.87 1.36
CA ASP A 59 -2.85 -2.70 1.53
C ASP A 59 -2.31 -1.76 2.61
N LEU A 60 -1.45 -2.27 3.50
CA LEU A 60 -0.82 -1.50 4.58
C LEU A 60 0.51 -0.90 4.15
N VAL A 61 1.41 -1.74 3.64
CA VAL A 61 2.80 -1.37 3.35
C VAL A 61 3.08 -1.15 1.87
N GLY A 62 2.07 -1.28 1.00
CA GLY A 62 2.18 -1.08 -0.44
C GLY A 62 2.87 -2.25 -1.16
N GLN A 63 2.75 -2.21 -2.49
CA GLN A 63 3.26 -3.23 -3.43
C GLN A 63 4.61 -2.85 -4.04
N SER A 64 5.16 -1.68 -3.69
CA SER A 64 6.45 -1.22 -4.21
C SER A 64 7.60 -2.06 -3.66
N ASP A 65 8.56 -2.42 -4.52
CA ASP A 65 9.79 -3.15 -4.19
C ASP A 65 10.75 -2.37 -3.28
N TYR A 66 10.50 -1.07 -3.07
CA TYR A 66 11.24 -0.28 -2.10
C TYR A 66 11.22 -0.96 -0.72
N THR A 67 12.39 -1.07 -0.10
CA THR A 67 12.54 -1.57 1.27
C THR A 67 13.29 -0.58 2.14
N SER A 68 13.00 -0.59 3.43
CA SER A 68 13.71 0.17 4.45
C SER A 68 13.72 -0.60 5.78
N PRO A 69 14.68 -0.34 6.68
CA PRO A 69 14.69 -0.99 8.00
C PRO A 69 13.41 -0.75 8.81
N LEU A 70 12.70 0.36 8.56
CA LEU A 70 11.41 0.63 9.19
C LEU A 70 10.29 -0.24 8.57
N LYS A 71 10.23 -0.33 7.24
CA LYS A 71 9.25 -1.17 6.53
C LYS A 71 9.42 -2.64 6.90
N GLU A 72 10.65 -3.15 6.94
CA GLU A 72 10.95 -4.55 7.26
C GLU A 72 10.54 -4.91 8.70
N ARG A 73 10.88 -4.06 9.67
CA ARG A 73 10.46 -4.24 11.07
C ARG A 73 8.94 -4.23 11.20
N LEU A 74 8.27 -3.28 10.55
CA LEU A 74 6.82 -3.20 10.56
C LEU A 74 6.18 -4.45 9.95
N ILE A 75 6.70 -4.95 8.82
CA ILE A 75 6.20 -6.19 8.20
C ILE A 75 6.37 -7.36 9.17
N ALA A 76 7.51 -7.50 9.84
CA ALA A 76 7.74 -8.56 10.82
C ALA A 76 6.73 -8.49 11.98
N GLU A 77 6.53 -7.31 12.58
CA GLU A 77 5.57 -7.10 13.66
C GLU A 77 4.11 -7.39 13.23
N LEU A 78 3.73 -7.01 12.01
CA LEU A 78 2.41 -7.32 11.47
C LEU A 78 2.25 -8.82 11.21
N ARG A 79 3.27 -9.50 10.68
CA ARG A 79 3.23 -10.96 10.49
C ARG A 79 3.08 -11.71 11.81
N GLU A 80 3.78 -11.28 12.87
CA GLU A 80 3.63 -11.86 14.21
C GLU A 80 2.19 -11.74 14.75
N ARG A 81 1.44 -10.73 14.29
CA ARG A 81 0.02 -10.52 14.63
C ARG A 81 -0.95 -11.23 13.68
N GLY A 82 -0.44 -12.06 12.76
CA GLY A 82 -1.25 -12.86 11.84
C GLY A 82 -1.67 -12.16 10.56
N PHE A 83 -1.07 -11.01 10.22
CA PHE A 83 -1.29 -10.38 8.93
C PHE A 83 -0.57 -11.15 7.84
N ILE A 84 -1.25 -11.33 6.71
CA ILE A 84 -0.76 -12.10 5.58
C ILE A 84 -0.85 -11.27 4.29
N TRP A 85 -0.10 -11.70 3.28
CA TRP A 85 -0.22 -11.18 1.94
C TRP A 85 -1.53 -11.67 1.29
N MET A 86 -2.04 -10.96 0.28
CA MET A 86 -3.28 -11.37 -0.39
C MET A 86 -3.09 -12.71 -1.13
N GLU A 87 -1.88 -12.93 -1.61
CA GLU A 87 -1.40 -14.14 -2.27
C GLU A 87 -1.38 -15.33 -1.30
N GLU A 88 -1.27 -15.09 0.00
CA GLU A 88 -1.29 -16.11 1.06
C GLU A 88 -2.73 -16.38 1.58
N CYS A 89 -3.72 -15.56 1.17
CA CYS A 89 -5.08 -15.63 1.70
C CYS A 89 -5.97 -16.60 0.90
N GLU A 90 -6.30 -17.75 1.51
CA GLU A 90 -7.14 -18.78 0.86
C GLU A 90 -8.49 -18.25 0.38
N GLN A 91 -9.12 -17.35 1.13
CA GLN A 91 -10.42 -16.78 0.76
C GLN A 91 -10.30 -15.96 -0.53
N CYS A 92 -9.28 -15.10 -0.63
CA CYS A 92 -9.04 -14.26 -1.81
C CYS A 92 -8.67 -15.08 -3.04
N GLN A 93 -8.02 -16.23 -2.84
CA GLN A 93 -7.77 -17.19 -3.92
C GLN A 93 -9.08 -17.87 -4.37
N LYS A 94 -9.90 -18.34 -3.43
CA LYS A 94 -11.14 -19.10 -3.70
C LYS A 94 -12.23 -18.26 -4.34
N ASP A 95 -12.40 -17.01 -3.91
CA ASP A 95 -13.46 -16.12 -4.40
C ASP A 95 -13.07 -15.30 -5.65
N GLY A 96 -11.86 -15.50 -6.15
CA GLY A 96 -11.33 -14.82 -7.33
C GLY A 96 -10.96 -13.36 -7.11
N THR A 97 -10.93 -12.86 -5.87
CA THR A 97 -10.50 -11.49 -5.55
C THR A 97 -9.05 -11.25 -5.97
N LEU A 98 -8.14 -12.20 -5.68
CA LEU A 98 -6.75 -12.10 -6.12
C LEU A 98 -6.65 -12.00 -7.66
N LYS A 99 -7.36 -12.87 -8.37
CA LYS A 99 -7.37 -12.89 -9.83
C LYS A 99 -7.87 -11.57 -10.42
N ARG A 100 -8.99 -11.03 -9.90
CA ARG A 100 -9.53 -9.74 -10.34
C ARG A 100 -8.60 -8.56 -10.06
N LYS A 101 -7.79 -8.63 -9.01
CA LYS A 101 -6.76 -7.63 -8.72
C LYS A 101 -5.64 -7.70 -9.77
N GLN A 102 -5.12 -8.89 -10.04
CA GLN A 102 -4.07 -9.12 -11.05
C GLN A 102 -4.52 -8.65 -12.44
N GLU A 103 -5.71 -9.05 -12.89
CA GLU A 103 -6.27 -8.63 -14.19
C GLU A 103 -6.38 -7.10 -14.32
N ARG A 104 -6.66 -6.41 -13.22
CA ARG A 104 -6.73 -4.94 -13.18
C ARG A 104 -5.35 -4.32 -13.29
N GLU A 105 -4.36 -4.85 -12.57
CA GLU A 105 -2.96 -4.38 -12.62
C GLU A 105 -2.37 -4.57 -14.02
N ASP A 106 -2.63 -5.72 -14.65
CA ASP A 106 -2.23 -6.00 -16.03
C ASP A 106 -2.85 -4.99 -17.01
N TYR A 107 -4.15 -4.71 -16.86
CA TYR A 107 -4.85 -3.72 -17.67
C TYR A 107 -4.22 -2.32 -17.55
N TRP A 108 -3.94 -1.86 -16.32
CA TRP A 108 -3.31 -0.55 -16.10
C TRP A 108 -1.88 -0.49 -16.65
N THR A 109 -1.13 -1.59 -16.52
CA THR A 109 0.24 -1.69 -17.07
C THR A 109 0.22 -1.58 -18.59
N LEU A 110 -0.73 -2.25 -19.26
CA LEU A 110 -0.92 -2.14 -20.70
C LEU A 110 -1.32 -0.72 -21.12
N GLN A 111 -2.28 -0.10 -20.43
CA GLN A 111 -2.70 1.28 -20.70
C GLN A 111 -1.55 2.28 -20.55
N GLU A 112 -0.72 2.13 -19.51
CA GLU A 112 0.43 3.01 -19.30
C GLU A 112 1.51 2.79 -20.38
N ALA A 113 1.77 1.54 -20.76
CA ALA A 113 2.69 1.24 -21.86
C ALA A 113 2.21 1.85 -23.19
N GLU A 114 0.92 1.74 -23.51
CA GLU A 114 0.31 2.37 -24.69
C GLU A 114 0.46 3.90 -24.65
N ARG A 115 0.23 4.52 -23.49
CA ARG A 115 0.41 5.96 -23.27
C ARG A 115 1.84 6.41 -23.49
N ILE A 116 2.83 5.70 -22.92
CA ILE A 116 4.26 5.99 -23.08
C ILE A 116 4.66 5.87 -24.56
N ILE A 117 4.21 4.83 -25.26
CA ILE A 117 4.47 4.64 -26.69
C ILE A 117 3.87 5.78 -27.51
N ALA A 118 2.63 6.20 -27.21
CA ALA A 118 1.98 7.31 -27.89
C ALA A 118 2.76 8.62 -27.68
N LEU A 119 3.13 8.96 -26.44
CA LEU A 119 3.90 10.16 -26.12
C LEU A 119 5.31 10.14 -26.75
N GLY A 120 5.97 8.98 -26.77
CA GLY A 120 7.27 8.81 -27.42
C GLY A 120 7.23 8.95 -28.95
N LYS A 121 6.07 8.75 -29.59
CA LYS A 121 5.86 8.98 -31.02
C LYS A 121 5.66 10.46 -31.38
N PHE A 122 5.27 11.32 -30.45
CA PHE A 122 5.07 12.76 -30.68
C PHE A 122 6.33 13.62 -30.42
N SER A 123 7.44 13.01 -30.00
CA SER A 123 8.70 13.70 -29.73
C SER A 123 9.67 13.72 -30.92
N LYS A 124 9.17 13.70 -32.17
CA LYS A 124 9.98 13.85 -33.39
C LYS A 124 9.46 14.99 -34.27
#